data_AF-A0A8U0PPE5-F1
#
_entry.id   AF-A0A8U0PPE5-F1
#
_cell.length_a   1.000
_cell.length_b   1.000
_cell.length_c   1.000
_cell.angle_alpha   90.00
_cell.angle_beta   90.00
_cell.angle_gamma   90.00
#
_symmetry.space_group_name_H-M   'P 1'
#
loop_
_entity.id
_entity.type
_entity.pdbx_description
1 polymer ?
#
loop_
_entity_poly.entity_id
_entity_poly.type
_entity_poly.pdbx_seq_one_letter_code
_entity_poly.pdbx_strand_id
1 'polypeptide(L)'
;MIQLCKDRPDCKVHVDEILHSIFFLGFIHKPQQFTPNDILGELMPEVEEAFPRPFESYRCKLPKRTPFSSVLDMVVSLLGPDREIDILTTLQKIAIDMSEPKMKYQFTSSTICVSQRKEVQGKKCYYGVSMSCNGRQEGQIMVAVSCLRTWNCRVSNAVMTYDPNTKEKRKNFDHTFKLPTNVRCQAFNVKTGNEMHPCKSCHNLFGLETTETKMWPYGNCAEAESLSKLFNGETFDAGQVVNDEVRRQVIRSVSTDLQRKLGSIKYVWDGDYYIPQ
;
A
#
# COMPACT_ATOMS: atom_id res chain seq x y z
N MET A 1 9.23 17.13 1.32
CA MET A 1 7.84 16.90 1.77
C MET A 1 7.37 18.02 2.70
N ILE A 2 8.03 18.29 3.83
CA ILE A 2 7.69 19.41 4.72
C ILE A 2 7.69 20.76 3.98
N GLN A 3 8.69 21.01 3.14
CA GLN A 3 8.72 22.21 2.29
C GLN A 3 7.49 22.32 1.37
N LEU A 4 7.00 21.19 0.84
CA LEU A 4 5.80 21.18 -0.01
C LEU A 4 4.53 21.54 0.78
N CYS A 5 4.46 21.15 2.06
CA CYS A 5 3.36 21.56 2.95
C CYS A 5 3.36 23.05 3.27
N LYS A 6 4.53 23.71 3.31
CA LYS A 6 4.61 25.16 3.53
C LYS A 6 3.89 25.94 2.42
N ASP A 7 3.96 25.42 1.19
CA ASP A 7 3.34 26.04 0.01
C ASP A 7 1.91 25.54 -0.26
N ARG A 8 1.54 24.37 0.29
CA ARG A 8 0.27 23.66 0.01
C ARG A 8 -0.29 23.03 1.31
N PRO A 9 -1.10 23.77 2.09
CA PRO A 9 -1.66 23.29 3.36
C PRO A 9 -2.53 22.04 3.22
N ASP A 10 -3.16 21.83 2.06
CA ASP A 10 -3.92 20.63 1.69
C ASP A 10 -3.06 19.35 1.69
N CYS A 11 -1.73 19.47 1.57
CA CYS A 11 -0.82 18.34 1.65
C CYS A 11 -0.49 17.90 3.07
N LYS A 12 -0.90 18.65 4.10
CA LYS A 12 -0.55 18.38 5.50
C LYS A 12 -0.97 16.96 5.92
N VAL A 13 -2.20 16.58 5.59
CA VAL A 13 -2.75 15.25 5.89
C VAL A 13 -1.90 14.11 5.30
N HIS A 14 -1.30 14.33 4.13
CA HIS A 14 -0.44 13.33 3.50
C HIS A 14 0.90 13.22 4.20
N VAL A 15 1.53 14.34 4.56
CA VAL A 15 2.82 14.33 5.27
C VAL A 15 2.66 13.75 6.67
N ASP A 16 1.57 14.05 7.34
CA ASP A 16 1.20 13.46 8.63
C ASP A 16 1.11 11.92 8.54
N GLU A 17 0.43 11.39 7.52
CA GLU A 17 0.34 9.94 7.29
C GLU A 17 1.67 9.30 6.87
N ILE A 18 2.49 10.01 6.07
CA ILE A 18 3.82 9.57 5.67
C ILE A 18 4.71 9.41 6.90
N LEU A 19 4.76 10.41 7.77
CA LEU A 19 5.59 10.40 8.99
C LEU A 19 5.18 9.25 9.91
N HIS A 20 3.88 9.10 10.18
CA HIS A 20 3.40 8.00 11.02
C HIS A 20 3.79 6.64 10.44
N SER A 21 3.64 6.46 9.13
CA SER A 21 3.98 5.20 8.46
C SER A 21 5.49 4.91 8.49
N ILE A 22 6.33 5.93 8.34
CA ILE A 22 7.79 5.82 8.45
C ILE A 22 8.19 5.44 9.89
N PHE A 23 7.65 6.13 10.89
CA PHE A 23 7.96 5.85 12.30
C PHE A 23 7.50 4.47 12.73
N PHE A 24 6.29 4.07 12.31
CA PHE A 24 5.78 2.72 12.56
C PHE A 24 6.72 1.67 11.97
N LEU A 25 7.04 1.76 10.67
CA LEU A 25 7.90 0.80 10.00
C LEU A 25 9.33 0.81 10.56
N GLY A 26 9.87 1.97 10.92
CA GLY A 26 11.16 2.10 11.60
C GLY A 26 11.17 1.43 12.97
N PHE A 27 10.08 1.54 13.73
CA PHE A 27 9.95 0.97 15.07
C PHE A 27 9.82 -0.56 15.07
N ILE A 28 9.06 -1.11 14.12
CA ILE A 28 8.81 -2.56 14.06
C ILE A 28 9.94 -3.33 13.37
N HIS A 29 10.82 -2.62 12.67
CA HIS A 29 11.94 -3.21 11.96
C HIS A 29 12.90 -3.92 12.93
N LYS A 30 13.33 -5.13 12.59
CA LYS A 30 14.31 -5.91 13.37
C LYS A 30 15.51 -6.33 12.50
N PRO A 31 16.74 -6.32 13.04
CA PRO A 31 17.10 -6.18 14.46
C PRO A 31 17.20 -4.72 14.97
N GLN A 32 17.06 -3.72 14.10
CA GLN A 32 17.27 -2.31 14.42
C GLN A 32 15.92 -1.59 14.52
N GLN A 33 15.56 -1.17 15.73
CA GLN A 33 14.42 -0.30 15.94
C GLN A 33 14.89 1.16 15.80
N PHE A 34 14.34 1.87 14.82
CA PHE A 34 14.65 3.27 14.58
C PHE A 34 13.58 4.16 15.23
N THR A 35 14.03 5.11 16.05
CA THR A 35 13.17 6.14 16.64
C THR A 35 12.98 7.31 15.68
N PRO A 36 11.95 8.17 15.87
CA PRO A 36 11.83 9.41 15.11
C PRO A 36 13.10 10.28 15.16
N ASN A 37 13.81 10.30 16.29
CA ASN A 37 15.08 11.02 16.42
C ASN A 37 16.19 10.42 15.54
N ASP A 38 16.27 9.10 15.43
CA ASP A 38 17.24 8.43 14.55
C ASP A 38 16.96 8.70 13.06
N ILE A 39 15.69 9.00 12.73
CA ILE A 39 15.22 9.24 11.35
C ILE A 39 15.36 10.73 10.98
N LEU A 40 15.02 11.64 11.88
CA LEU A 40 14.95 13.08 11.61
C LEU A 40 16.18 13.87 12.06
N GLY A 41 16.90 13.38 13.07
CA GLY A 41 18.04 14.08 13.66
C GLY A 41 17.69 15.51 14.08
N GLU A 42 18.45 16.48 13.60
CA GLU A 42 18.29 17.90 13.92
C GLU A 42 16.94 18.49 13.47
N LEU A 43 16.25 17.86 12.51
CA LEU A 43 14.94 18.29 12.05
C LEU A 43 13.81 17.89 13.00
N MET A 44 14.07 17.04 13.99
CA MET A 44 13.04 16.51 14.88
C MET A 44 12.16 17.60 15.52
N PRO A 45 12.72 18.67 16.14
CA PRO A 45 11.89 19.67 16.83
C PRO A 45 10.93 20.40 15.88
N GLU A 46 11.39 20.83 14.70
CA GLU A 46 10.54 21.51 13.70
C GLU A 46 9.41 20.58 13.21
N VAL A 47 9.72 19.30 12.99
CA VAL A 47 8.76 18.32 12.48
C VAL A 47 7.74 17.92 13.55
N GLU A 48 8.17 17.73 14.79
CA GLU A 48 7.28 17.41 15.92
C GLU A 48 6.34 18.57 16.24
N GLU A 49 6.82 19.82 16.18
CA GLU A 49 5.97 21.00 16.32
C GLU A 49 4.89 21.06 15.22
N ALA A 50 5.26 20.80 13.97
CA ALA A 50 4.33 20.85 12.85
C ALA A 50 3.36 19.65 12.78
N PHE A 51 3.83 18.47 13.21
CA PHE A 51 3.16 17.17 13.11
C PHE A 51 3.36 16.36 14.41
N PRO A 52 2.70 16.71 15.52
CA PRO A 52 2.93 16.03 16.81
C PRO A 52 2.34 14.61 16.85
N ARG A 53 1.21 14.38 16.19
CA ARG A 53 0.45 13.12 16.29
C ARG A 53 1.19 11.87 15.81
N PRO A 54 1.98 11.90 14.72
CA PRO A 54 2.85 10.80 14.34
C PRO A 54 3.78 10.34 15.48
N PHE A 55 4.33 11.27 16.25
CA PHE A 55 5.25 10.98 17.37
C PHE A 55 4.54 10.34 18.55
N GLU A 56 3.30 10.74 18.80
CA GLU A 56 2.47 10.18 19.88
C GLU A 56 1.95 8.77 19.54
N SER A 57 1.60 8.52 18.28
CA SER A 57 0.77 7.36 17.90
C SER A 57 1.53 6.19 17.30
N TYR A 58 2.74 6.37 16.75
CA TYR A 58 3.40 5.33 15.95
C TYR A 58 3.68 4.01 16.68
N ARG A 59 3.74 4.06 18.03
CA ARG A 59 3.99 2.89 18.88
C ARG A 59 2.74 2.08 19.22
N CYS A 60 1.54 2.64 19.00
CA CYS A 60 0.29 1.98 19.38
C CYS A 60 -0.77 1.90 18.28
N LYS A 61 -0.73 2.78 17.26
CA LYS A 61 -1.68 2.78 16.14
C LYS A 61 -1.06 2.26 14.86
N LEU A 62 -1.82 1.48 14.10
CA LEU A 62 -1.36 0.99 12.80
C LEU A 62 -1.54 2.04 11.70
N PRO A 63 -0.57 2.23 10.79
CA PRO A 63 -0.78 3.07 9.61
C PRO A 63 -1.86 2.45 8.70
N LYS A 64 -2.49 3.26 7.84
CA LYS A 64 -3.46 2.73 6.85
C LYS A 64 -2.79 2.27 5.56
N ARG A 65 -1.60 2.79 5.26
CA ARG A 65 -0.87 2.53 4.02
C ARG A 65 0.64 2.66 4.23
N THR A 66 1.45 2.28 3.24
CA THR A 66 2.91 2.41 3.32
C THR A 66 3.34 3.86 3.07
N PRO A 67 4.58 4.25 3.44
CA PRO A 67 5.09 5.60 3.20
C PRO A 67 4.96 6.02 1.73
N PHE A 68 5.38 5.16 0.79
CA PHE A 68 5.37 5.49 -0.63
C PHE A 68 3.96 5.53 -1.22
N SER A 69 3.02 4.77 -0.67
CA SER A 69 1.59 4.87 -1.05
C SER A 69 1.00 6.21 -0.62
N SER A 70 1.40 6.73 0.55
CA SER A 70 1.00 8.07 0.99
C SER A 70 1.65 9.18 0.13
N VAL A 71 2.93 9.01 -0.25
CA VAL A 71 3.61 9.91 -1.22
C VAL A 71 2.90 9.90 -2.57
N LEU A 72 2.50 8.73 -3.07
CA LEU A 72 1.72 8.61 -4.30
C LEU A 72 0.44 9.45 -4.23
N ASP A 73 -0.34 9.30 -3.17
CA ASP A 73 -1.61 10.03 -3.05
C ASP A 73 -1.39 11.54 -2.92
N MET A 74 -0.31 11.97 -2.27
CA MET A 74 0.12 13.37 -2.26
C MET A 74 0.42 13.89 -3.67
N VAL A 75 1.20 13.15 -4.47
CA VAL A 75 1.57 13.54 -5.85
C VAL A 75 0.33 13.58 -6.74
N VAL A 76 -0.58 12.60 -6.64
CA VAL A 76 -1.83 12.57 -7.40
C VAL A 76 -2.73 13.75 -7.02
N SER A 77 -2.82 14.10 -5.74
CA SER A 77 -3.57 15.28 -5.27
C SER A 77 -3.02 16.59 -5.83
N LEU A 78 -1.69 16.72 -5.91
CA LEU A 78 -1.03 17.92 -6.41
C LEU A 78 -1.16 18.10 -7.93
N LEU A 79 -1.05 17.01 -8.70
CA LEU A 79 -0.99 17.07 -10.17
C LEU A 79 -2.35 16.84 -10.85
N GLY A 80 -3.26 16.13 -10.18
CA GLY A 80 -4.52 15.67 -10.75
C GLY A 80 -4.42 14.23 -11.30
N PRO A 81 -5.47 13.41 -11.15
CA PRO A 81 -5.44 11.98 -11.46
C PRO A 81 -5.47 11.64 -12.95
N ASP A 82 -5.57 12.63 -13.84
CA ASP A 82 -5.54 12.49 -15.30
C ASP A 82 -4.12 12.64 -15.88
N ARG A 83 -3.15 13.08 -15.08
CA ARG A 83 -1.78 13.36 -15.52
C ARG A 83 -0.83 12.16 -15.33
N GLU A 84 -1.14 11.03 -15.96
CA GLU A 84 -0.36 9.78 -15.83
C GLU A 84 1.14 9.97 -16.02
N ILE A 85 1.57 10.63 -17.10
CA ILE A 85 2.99 10.84 -17.40
C ILE A 85 3.67 11.71 -16.33
N ASP A 86 3.04 12.81 -15.92
CA ASP A 86 3.61 13.73 -14.93
C ASP A 86 3.72 13.06 -13.55
N ILE A 87 2.72 12.27 -13.17
CA ILE A 87 2.71 11.50 -11.91
C ILE A 87 3.83 10.45 -11.92
N LEU A 88 3.93 9.64 -12.99
CA LEU A 88 4.97 8.62 -13.10
C LEU A 88 6.37 9.25 -13.07
N THR A 89 6.58 10.34 -13.81
CA THR A 89 7.86 11.06 -13.85
C THR A 89 8.22 11.66 -12.50
N THR A 90 7.25 12.23 -11.79
CA THR A 90 7.46 12.83 -10.47
C THR A 90 7.81 11.76 -9.42
N LEU A 91 7.10 10.64 -9.42
CA LEU A 91 7.39 9.53 -8.51
C LEU A 91 8.72 8.85 -8.81
N GLN A 92 9.10 8.75 -10.09
CA GLN A 92 10.42 8.26 -10.49
C GLN A 92 11.53 9.16 -9.94
N LYS A 93 11.41 10.49 -10.08
CA LYS A 93 12.37 11.45 -9.52
C LYS A 93 12.46 11.29 -8.00
N ILE A 94 11.33 11.30 -7.30
CA ILE A 94 11.28 11.10 -5.85
C ILE A 94 11.93 9.78 -5.44
N ALA A 95 11.68 8.69 -6.16
CA ALA A 95 12.27 7.39 -5.85
C ALA A 95 13.78 7.34 -6.11
N ILE A 96 14.27 8.03 -7.14
CA ILE A 96 15.70 8.17 -7.42
C ILE A 96 16.36 9.00 -6.31
N ASP A 97 15.77 10.13 -5.93
CA ASP A 97 16.30 11.02 -4.89
C ASP A 97 16.32 10.33 -3.51
N MET A 98 15.34 9.47 -3.22
CA MET A 98 15.31 8.66 -2.00
C MET A 98 16.16 7.39 -2.08
N SER A 99 16.69 7.04 -3.26
CA SER A 99 17.53 5.85 -3.44
C SER A 99 18.96 6.14 -3.01
N GLU A 100 19.27 5.91 -1.74
CA GLU A 100 20.66 5.92 -1.26
C GLU A 100 21.31 4.55 -1.51
N PRO A 101 22.33 4.41 -2.41
CA PRO A 101 22.86 3.12 -2.84
C PRO A 101 23.40 2.24 -1.69
N LYS A 102 23.82 2.88 -0.60
CA LYS A 102 24.39 2.19 0.58
C LYS A 102 23.34 1.89 1.66
N MET A 103 22.12 2.40 1.52
CA MET A 103 21.06 2.15 2.49
C MET A 103 20.34 0.86 2.17
N LYS A 104 20.50 -0.11 3.08
CA LYS A 104 19.80 -1.40 3.06
C LYS A 104 18.29 -1.23 3.24
N TYR A 105 17.85 -0.13 3.86
CA TYR A 105 16.45 0.10 4.23
C TYR A 105 15.89 1.30 3.48
N GLN A 106 15.14 1.02 2.41
CA GLN A 106 14.44 2.03 1.63
C GLN A 106 12.94 1.78 1.71
N PHE A 107 12.15 2.80 2.02
CA PHE A 107 10.68 2.73 1.93
C PHE A 107 10.17 3.16 0.55
N THR A 108 11.01 3.07 -0.48
CA THR A 108 10.68 3.32 -1.88
C THR A 108 10.02 2.09 -2.49
N SER A 109 8.91 2.28 -3.20
CA SER A 109 8.31 1.19 -3.97
C SER A 109 9.15 0.86 -5.21
N SER A 110 9.11 -0.39 -5.65
CA SER A 110 9.74 -0.82 -6.91
C SER A 110 8.82 -0.62 -8.12
N THR A 111 7.50 -0.56 -7.89
CA THR A 111 6.50 -0.70 -8.94
C THR A 111 5.33 0.22 -8.68
N ILE A 112 4.89 0.95 -9.70
CA ILE A 112 3.62 1.68 -9.72
C ILE A 112 2.67 0.95 -10.66
N CYS A 113 1.39 0.89 -10.33
CA CYS A 113 0.36 0.40 -11.22
C CYS A 113 -0.69 1.49 -11.47
N VAL A 114 -1.12 1.59 -12.72
CA VAL A 114 -2.18 2.48 -13.17
C VAL A 114 -3.34 1.64 -13.70
N SER A 115 -4.51 1.82 -13.09
CA SER A 115 -5.75 1.18 -13.49
C SER A 115 -6.76 2.22 -13.97
N GLN A 116 -7.48 1.92 -15.05
CA GLN A 116 -8.53 2.79 -15.58
C GLN A 116 -9.48 2.02 -16.50
N ARG A 117 -10.69 2.56 -16.70
CA ARG A 117 -11.57 2.10 -17.77
C ARG A 117 -11.00 2.53 -19.13
N LYS A 118 -10.92 1.60 -20.09
CA LYS A 118 -10.40 1.86 -21.44
C LYS A 118 -11.20 2.93 -22.18
N GLU A 119 -12.50 3.00 -21.93
CA GLU A 119 -13.43 3.99 -22.52
C GLU A 119 -13.10 5.45 -22.15
N VAL A 120 -12.51 5.67 -20.97
CA VAL A 120 -12.14 7.00 -20.44
C VAL A 120 -10.64 7.11 -20.20
N GLN A 121 -9.85 6.39 -21.02
CA GLN A 121 -8.41 6.36 -20.91
C GLN A 121 -7.81 7.77 -20.89
N GLY A 122 -6.99 8.05 -19.87
CA GLY A 122 -6.35 9.34 -19.65
C GLY A 122 -7.21 10.41 -18.99
N LYS A 123 -8.47 10.11 -18.62
CA LYS A 123 -9.35 11.08 -17.94
C LYS A 123 -9.49 10.83 -16.45
N LYS A 124 -9.38 9.58 -16.02
CA LYS A 124 -9.52 9.18 -14.61
C LYS A 124 -8.72 7.92 -14.34
N CYS A 125 -7.50 8.10 -13.83
CA CYS A 125 -6.60 7.01 -13.50
C CYS A 125 -6.59 6.74 -12.00
N TYR A 126 -6.39 5.48 -11.66
CA TYR A 126 -6.27 5.00 -10.28
C TYR A 126 -4.91 4.39 -10.06
N TYR A 127 -4.16 4.96 -9.13
CA TYR A 127 -2.75 4.64 -8.94
C TYR A 127 -2.55 3.78 -7.70
N GLY A 128 -1.67 2.78 -7.80
CA GLY A 128 -1.21 2.00 -6.66
C GLY A 128 0.30 1.78 -6.74
N VAL A 129 0.92 1.43 -5.62
CA VAL A 129 2.34 1.10 -5.53
C VAL A 129 2.54 -0.24 -4.84
N SER A 130 3.62 -0.95 -5.19
CA SER A 130 3.96 -2.18 -4.48
C SER A 130 4.34 -1.86 -3.03
N MET A 131 4.08 -2.80 -2.13
CA MET A 131 4.37 -2.66 -0.69
C MET A 131 5.84 -2.32 -0.48
N SER A 132 6.11 -1.08 -0.08
CA SER A 132 7.46 -0.55 0.11
C SER A 132 8.00 -0.87 1.51
N CYS A 133 7.97 -2.16 1.85
CA CYS A 133 8.45 -2.71 3.12
C CYS A 133 9.70 -3.57 2.85
N ASN A 134 10.77 -3.41 3.63
CA ASN A 134 12.01 -4.17 3.43
C ASN A 134 11.99 -5.59 4.00
N GLY A 135 11.06 -5.89 4.91
CA GLY A 135 10.99 -7.19 5.55
C GLY A 135 9.70 -7.94 5.26
N ARG A 136 9.79 -9.28 5.29
CA ARG A 136 8.67 -10.18 5.01
C ARG A 136 7.52 -9.97 5.99
N GLN A 137 7.84 -9.78 7.27
CA GLN A 137 6.83 -9.65 8.33
C GLN A 137 6.11 -8.30 8.23
N GLU A 138 6.85 -7.23 7.99
CA GLU A 138 6.38 -5.87 7.76
C GLU A 138 5.46 -5.82 6.55
N GLY A 139 5.86 -6.44 5.43
CA GLY A 139 5.01 -6.57 4.25
C GLY A 139 3.72 -7.33 4.53
N GLN A 140 3.78 -8.45 5.27
CA GLN A 140 2.59 -9.20 5.66
C GLN A 140 1.67 -8.39 6.59
N ILE A 141 2.23 -7.62 7.53
CA ILE A 141 1.47 -6.70 8.38
C ILE A 141 0.73 -5.67 7.53
N MET A 142 1.44 -5.01 6.59
CA MET A 142 0.85 -3.97 5.75
C MET A 142 -0.20 -4.52 4.78
N VAL A 143 -0.03 -5.73 4.26
CA VAL A 143 -1.08 -6.41 3.48
C VAL A 143 -2.30 -6.72 4.32
N ALA A 144 -2.13 -7.22 5.55
CA ALA A 144 -3.24 -7.51 6.45
C ALA A 144 -4.01 -6.23 6.84
N VAL A 145 -3.29 -5.16 7.19
CA VAL A 145 -3.83 -3.82 7.42
C VAL A 145 -4.65 -3.37 6.20
N SER A 146 -4.07 -3.49 5.00
CA SER A 146 -4.75 -3.08 3.77
C SER A 146 -6.04 -3.87 3.54
N CYS A 147 -6.01 -5.20 3.72
CA CYS A 147 -7.19 -6.04 3.55
C CYS A 147 -8.31 -5.71 4.56
N LEU A 148 -7.95 -5.45 5.81
CA LEU A 148 -8.90 -5.21 6.90
C LEU A 148 -9.49 -3.80 6.90
N ARG A 149 -8.73 -2.80 6.43
CA ARG A 149 -9.09 -1.39 6.62
C ARG A 149 -9.13 -0.54 5.36
N THR A 150 -8.21 -0.74 4.42
CA THR A 150 -7.93 0.27 3.38
C THR A 150 -8.47 -0.13 2.02
N TRP A 151 -8.33 -1.41 1.66
CA TRP A 151 -8.70 -1.88 0.33
C TRP A 151 -10.19 -2.16 0.20
N ASN A 152 -10.68 -1.95 -1.02
CA ASN A 152 -12.01 -2.34 -1.44
C ASN A 152 -12.24 -3.84 -1.15
N CYS A 153 -13.44 -4.15 -0.66
CA CYS A 153 -13.77 -5.49 -0.19
C CYS A 153 -13.60 -6.60 -1.25
N ARG A 154 -13.71 -6.27 -2.55
CA ARG A 154 -13.47 -7.20 -3.66
C ARG A 154 -11.99 -7.58 -3.77
N VAL A 155 -11.10 -6.59 -3.69
CA VAL A 155 -9.64 -6.82 -3.72
C VAL A 155 -9.18 -7.51 -2.45
N SER A 156 -9.62 -7.03 -1.27
CA SER A 156 -9.28 -7.65 0.00
C SER A 156 -9.69 -9.12 0.04
N ASN A 157 -10.88 -9.46 -0.48
CA ASN A 157 -11.33 -10.84 -0.54
C ASN A 157 -10.49 -11.71 -1.48
N ALA A 158 -10.15 -11.19 -2.66
CA ALA A 158 -9.25 -11.89 -3.58
C ALA A 158 -7.92 -12.19 -2.89
N VAL A 159 -7.32 -11.20 -2.21
CA VAL A 159 -6.05 -11.39 -1.48
C VAL A 159 -6.20 -12.40 -0.34
N MET A 160 -7.27 -12.28 0.46
CA MET A 160 -7.55 -13.17 1.59
C MET A 160 -7.96 -14.60 1.19
N THR A 161 -8.18 -14.87 -0.11
CA THR A 161 -8.38 -16.22 -0.65
C THR A 161 -7.18 -17.12 -0.38
N TYR A 162 -5.98 -16.54 -0.32
CA TYR A 162 -4.75 -17.27 -0.02
C TYR A 162 -4.30 -17.01 1.42
N ASP A 163 -3.80 -18.05 2.09
CA ASP A 163 -3.20 -17.88 3.41
C ASP A 163 -1.81 -17.22 3.29
N PRO A 164 -1.52 -16.14 4.02
CA PRO A 164 -0.25 -15.43 3.88
C PRO A 164 0.97 -16.23 4.37
N ASN A 165 0.76 -17.29 5.18
CA ASN A 165 1.83 -18.12 5.73
C ASN A 165 2.08 -19.36 4.86
N THR A 166 1.03 -20.09 4.48
CA THR A 166 1.17 -21.31 3.64
C THR A 166 1.15 -21.03 2.14
N LYS A 167 0.62 -19.87 1.72
CA LYS A 167 0.31 -19.50 0.31
C LYS A 167 -0.73 -20.40 -0.36
N GLU A 168 -1.36 -21.28 0.39
CA GLU A 168 -2.41 -22.16 -0.11
C GLU A 168 -3.74 -21.44 -0.16
N LYS A 169 -4.60 -21.89 -1.08
CA LYS A 169 -5.95 -21.39 -1.23
C LYS A 169 -6.85 -21.91 -0.10
N ARG A 170 -7.65 -21.04 0.52
CA ARG A 170 -8.62 -21.43 1.54
C ARG A 170 -9.75 -22.23 0.90
N LYS A 171 -10.06 -23.42 1.44
CA LYS A 171 -11.02 -24.37 0.86
C LYS A 171 -12.41 -23.78 0.60
N ASN A 172 -12.90 -22.92 1.50
CA ASN A 172 -14.27 -22.39 1.45
C ASN A 172 -14.32 -20.88 1.20
N PHE A 173 -13.22 -20.26 0.78
CA PHE A 173 -13.17 -18.82 0.58
C PHE A 173 -12.35 -18.50 -0.66
N ASP A 174 -13.03 -18.48 -1.80
CA ASP A 174 -12.46 -18.15 -3.11
C ASP A 174 -13.19 -16.96 -3.72
N HIS A 175 -12.48 -15.85 -3.77
CA HIS A 175 -12.98 -14.60 -4.34
C HIS A 175 -11.97 -14.00 -5.32
N THR A 176 -11.10 -14.84 -5.91
CA THR A 176 -10.34 -14.38 -7.07
C THR A 176 -11.30 -14.06 -8.21
N PHE A 177 -10.92 -13.14 -9.07
CA PHE A 177 -11.77 -12.73 -10.18
C PHE A 177 -10.94 -12.48 -11.41
N LYS A 178 -11.56 -12.55 -12.59
CA LYS A 178 -10.95 -12.06 -13.82
C LYS A 178 -11.29 -10.59 -13.98
N LEU A 179 -10.29 -9.75 -14.14
CA LEU A 179 -10.49 -8.33 -14.40
C LEU A 179 -11.25 -8.15 -15.73
N PRO A 180 -12.30 -7.29 -15.77
CA PRO A 180 -13.03 -7.05 -17.00
C PRO A 180 -12.14 -6.54 -18.13
N THR A 181 -12.44 -6.96 -19.37
CA THR A 181 -11.62 -6.63 -20.56
C THR A 181 -11.64 -5.14 -20.91
N ASN A 182 -12.63 -4.39 -20.43
CA ASN A 182 -12.73 -2.94 -20.58
C ASN A 182 -11.91 -2.17 -19.52
N VAL A 183 -11.16 -2.84 -18.66
CA VAL A 183 -10.22 -2.21 -17.72
C VAL A 183 -8.79 -2.42 -18.21
N ARG A 184 -7.98 -1.34 -18.19
CA ARG A 184 -6.52 -1.41 -18.26
C ARG A 184 -5.99 -1.45 -16.83
N CYS A 185 -5.03 -2.33 -16.57
CA CYS A 185 -4.26 -2.40 -15.33
C CYS A 185 -2.80 -2.64 -15.75
N GLN A 186 -1.98 -1.59 -15.71
CA GLN A 186 -0.60 -1.61 -16.21
C GLN A 186 0.37 -1.27 -15.09
N ALA A 187 1.39 -2.11 -14.91
CA ALA A 187 2.46 -1.88 -13.96
C ALA A 187 3.69 -1.26 -14.66
N PHE A 188 4.43 -0.46 -13.91
CA PHE A 188 5.64 0.24 -14.34
C PHE A 188 6.71 0.09 -13.27
N ASN A 189 7.96 -0.10 -13.69
CA ASN A 189 9.10 -0.01 -12.81
C ASN A 189 9.28 1.45 -12.39
N VAL A 190 9.28 1.71 -11.09
CA VAL A 190 9.37 3.09 -10.53
C VAL A 190 10.66 3.78 -10.96
N LYS A 191 11.79 3.06 -11.03
CA LYS A 191 13.10 3.66 -11.28
C LYS A 191 13.39 3.84 -12.76
N THR A 192 12.96 2.91 -13.61
CA THR A 192 13.24 2.96 -15.06
C THR A 192 12.09 3.52 -15.88
N GLY A 193 10.86 3.53 -15.35
CA GLY A 193 9.66 3.91 -16.09
C GLY A 193 9.15 2.82 -17.04
N ASN A 194 9.86 1.70 -17.18
CA ASN A 194 9.50 0.64 -18.13
C ASN A 194 8.23 -0.09 -17.69
N GLU A 195 7.40 -0.46 -18.66
CA GLU A 195 6.26 -1.35 -18.43
C GLU A 195 6.71 -2.70 -17.87
N MET A 196 5.88 -3.26 -16.99
CA MET A 196 6.10 -4.55 -16.36
C MET A 196 4.91 -5.46 -16.61
N HIS A 197 5.20 -6.73 -16.92
CA HIS A 197 4.15 -7.75 -16.96
C HIS A 197 3.65 -8.08 -15.55
N PRO A 198 2.36 -8.41 -15.39
CA PRO A 198 1.82 -8.87 -14.11
C PRO A 198 2.58 -10.10 -13.62
N CYS A 199 2.76 -10.26 -12.31
CA CYS A 199 3.36 -11.48 -11.77
C CYS A 199 2.35 -12.63 -11.67
N LYS A 200 2.83 -13.85 -11.38
CA LYS A 200 1.95 -15.03 -11.23
C LYS A 200 0.91 -14.85 -10.12
N SER A 201 1.24 -14.11 -9.06
CA SER A 201 0.31 -13.82 -7.96
C SER A 201 -0.83 -12.90 -8.42
N CYS A 202 -0.53 -11.86 -9.20
CA CYS A 202 -1.55 -10.97 -9.76
C CYS A 202 -2.45 -11.71 -10.76
N HIS A 203 -1.88 -12.62 -11.55
CA HIS A 203 -2.66 -13.52 -12.41
C HIS A 203 -3.62 -14.38 -11.58
N ASN A 204 -3.12 -15.03 -10.52
CA ASN A 204 -3.96 -15.87 -9.67
C ASN A 204 -5.09 -15.09 -8.97
N LEU A 205 -4.82 -13.85 -8.54
CA LEU A 205 -5.79 -13.01 -7.81
C LEU A 205 -6.83 -12.35 -8.73
N PHE A 206 -6.35 -11.75 -9.83
CA PHE A 206 -7.10 -10.79 -10.64
C PHE A 206 -7.26 -11.24 -12.10
N GLY A 207 -6.77 -12.42 -12.45
CA GLY A 207 -6.87 -12.98 -13.80
C GLY A 207 -6.09 -12.19 -14.85
N LEU A 208 -5.10 -11.39 -14.43
CA LEU A 208 -4.25 -10.64 -15.36
C LEU A 208 -3.41 -11.60 -16.20
N GLU A 209 -3.36 -11.37 -17.52
CA GLU A 209 -2.57 -12.18 -18.42
C GLU A 209 -1.08 -11.98 -18.19
N THR A 210 -0.33 -13.07 -18.11
CA THR A 210 1.13 -13.03 -17.96
C THR A 210 1.77 -14.36 -18.32
N THR A 211 3.00 -14.29 -18.81
CA THR A 211 3.92 -15.43 -18.97
C THR A 211 4.89 -15.58 -17.79
N GLU A 212 4.86 -14.63 -16.84
CA GLU A 212 5.72 -14.64 -15.65
C GLU A 212 5.40 -15.82 -14.73
N THR A 213 6.44 -16.56 -14.36
CA THR A 213 6.33 -17.68 -13.41
C THR A 213 6.57 -17.25 -11.97
N LYS A 214 7.16 -16.05 -11.77
CA LYS A 214 7.53 -15.54 -10.45
C LYS A 214 6.31 -15.25 -9.59
N MET A 215 6.29 -15.81 -8.39
CA MET A 215 5.21 -15.66 -7.41
C MET A 215 5.69 -14.87 -6.19
N TRP A 216 5.18 -13.65 -6.07
CA TRP A 216 5.36 -12.80 -4.89
C TRP A 216 4.30 -13.11 -3.82
N PRO A 217 4.48 -12.69 -2.55
CA PRO A 217 3.40 -12.75 -1.58
C PRO A 217 2.14 -12.05 -2.10
N TYR A 218 0.98 -12.69 -1.95
CA TYR A 218 -0.29 -12.16 -2.41
C TYR A 218 -0.59 -10.81 -1.74
N GLY A 219 -1.03 -9.83 -2.54
CA GLY A 219 -1.30 -8.46 -2.08
C GLY A 219 -0.09 -7.53 -2.11
N ASN A 220 1.15 -8.00 -2.24
CA ASN A 220 2.31 -7.08 -2.23
C ASN A 220 2.42 -6.19 -3.47
N CYS A 221 1.81 -6.59 -4.58
CA CYS A 221 1.97 -5.94 -5.88
C CYS A 221 1.12 -4.68 -6.00
N ALA A 222 1.56 -3.73 -6.83
CA ALA A 222 0.95 -2.41 -7.01
C ALA A 222 -0.49 -2.47 -7.53
N GLU A 223 -0.81 -3.54 -8.27
CA GLU A 223 -2.11 -3.83 -8.85
C GLU A 223 -3.20 -3.93 -7.76
N ALA A 224 -2.89 -4.44 -6.57
CA ALA A 224 -3.89 -4.57 -5.49
C ALA A 224 -4.40 -3.18 -5.05
N GLU A 225 -3.50 -2.24 -4.78
CA GLU A 225 -3.88 -0.88 -4.38
C GLU A 225 -4.55 -0.13 -5.53
N SER A 226 -4.01 -0.23 -6.75
CA SER A 226 -4.55 0.44 -7.93
C SER A 226 -5.97 -0.01 -8.25
N LEU A 227 -6.20 -1.34 -8.29
CA LEU A 227 -7.53 -1.91 -8.51
C LEU A 227 -8.48 -1.60 -7.35
N SER A 228 -7.99 -1.59 -6.11
CA SER A 228 -8.80 -1.21 -4.96
C SER A 228 -9.37 0.20 -5.11
N LYS A 229 -8.54 1.16 -5.51
CA LYS A 229 -8.97 2.54 -5.76
C LYS A 229 -9.94 2.63 -6.94
N LEU A 230 -9.69 1.87 -8.03
CA LEU A 230 -10.62 1.76 -9.17
C LEU A 230 -12.00 1.27 -8.72
N PHE A 231 -12.07 0.17 -7.95
CA PHE A 231 -13.34 -0.39 -7.48
C PHE A 231 -14.07 0.49 -6.46
N ASN A 232 -13.37 1.40 -5.78
CA ASN A 232 -13.99 2.42 -4.93
C ASN A 232 -14.52 3.61 -5.72
N GLY A 233 -13.86 3.99 -6.81
CA GLY A 233 -14.18 5.20 -7.58
C GLY A 233 -15.08 4.99 -8.81
N GLU A 234 -15.25 3.73 -9.24
CA GLU A 234 -16.10 3.35 -10.38
C GLU A 234 -17.14 2.32 -9.96
N THR A 235 -18.29 2.34 -10.65
CA THR A 235 -19.31 1.30 -10.50
C THR A 235 -18.91 0.09 -11.34
N PHE A 236 -19.05 -1.11 -10.79
CA PHE A 236 -18.91 -2.38 -11.50
C PHE A 236 -20.11 -3.24 -11.18
N ASP A 237 -20.44 -4.17 -12.07
CA ASP A 237 -21.49 -5.16 -11.81
C ASP A 237 -21.22 -5.87 -10.48
N ALA A 238 -22.32 -6.17 -9.78
CA ALA A 238 -22.28 -6.80 -8.47
C ALA A 238 -21.35 -8.03 -8.54
N GLY A 239 -20.32 -8.00 -7.69
CA GLY A 239 -19.35 -9.09 -7.60
C GLY A 239 -20.02 -10.39 -7.15
N GLN A 240 -19.23 -11.47 -7.16
CA GLN A 240 -19.64 -12.77 -6.66
C GLN A 240 -20.27 -12.65 -5.26
N VAL A 241 -21.45 -13.26 -5.07
CA VAL A 241 -22.15 -13.25 -3.79
C VAL A 241 -21.22 -13.81 -2.72
N VAL A 242 -20.93 -12.98 -1.72
CA VAL A 242 -20.06 -13.35 -0.61
C VAL A 242 -20.93 -13.94 0.50
N ASN A 243 -20.60 -15.15 0.96
CA ASN A 243 -21.19 -15.65 2.20
C ASN A 243 -20.63 -14.82 3.37
N ASP A 244 -21.48 -13.96 3.96
CA ASP A 244 -21.09 -13.04 5.02
C ASP A 244 -20.59 -13.72 6.29
N GLU A 245 -21.06 -14.93 6.59
CA GLU A 245 -20.56 -15.69 7.74
C GLU A 245 -19.14 -16.17 7.50
N VAL A 246 -18.88 -16.79 6.34
CA VAL A 246 -17.55 -17.26 5.95
C VAL A 246 -16.57 -16.09 5.83
N ARG A 247 -17.00 -14.97 5.24
CA ARG A 247 -16.20 -13.74 5.16
C ARG A 247 -15.80 -13.25 6.55
N ARG A 248 -16.73 -13.20 7.50
CA ARG A 248 -16.44 -12.78 8.88
C ARG A 248 -15.44 -13.72 9.55
N GLN A 249 -15.53 -15.03 9.32
CA GLN A 249 -14.55 -16.00 9.83
C GLN A 249 -13.14 -15.73 9.28
N VAL A 250 -13.03 -15.46 7.98
CA VAL A 250 -11.73 -15.14 7.34
C VAL A 250 -11.17 -13.81 7.84
N ILE A 251 -12.00 -12.78 7.97
CA ILE A 251 -11.59 -11.48 8.57
C ILE A 251 -11.05 -11.69 9.98
N ARG A 252 -11.73 -12.48 10.82
CA ARG A 252 -11.23 -12.80 12.17
C ARG A 252 -9.90 -13.54 12.10
N SER A 253 -9.76 -14.52 11.22
CA SER A 253 -8.50 -15.25 11.03
C SER A 253 -7.34 -14.32 10.63
N VAL A 254 -7.58 -13.36 9.74
CA VAL A 254 -6.57 -12.37 9.32
C VAL A 254 -6.25 -11.40 10.46
N SER A 255 -7.26 -10.97 11.21
CA SER A 255 -7.08 -10.11 12.40
C SER A 255 -6.27 -10.82 13.49
N THR A 256 -6.54 -12.09 13.77
CA THR A 256 -5.77 -12.89 14.73
C THR A 256 -4.33 -13.10 14.26
N ASP A 257 -4.12 -13.34 12.96
CA ASP A 257 -2.77 -13.45 12.40
C ASP A 257 -1.98 -12.14 12.52
N LEU A 258 -2.63 -11.01 12.24
CA LEU A 258 -2.06 -9.67 12.42
C LEU A 258 -1.68 -9.42 13.88
N GLN A 259 -2.58 -9.66 14.83
CA GLN A 259 -2.31 -9.51 16.27
C GLN A 259 -1.14 -10.39 16.72
N ARG A 260 -1.09 -11.64 16.27
CA ARG A 260 0.03 -12.56 16.55
C ARG A 260 1.36 -12.02 16.02
N LYS A 261 1.37 -11.49 14.79
CA LYS A 261 2.57 -10.88 14.19
C LYS A 261 3.03 -9.67 14.98
N LEU A 262 2.12 -8.77 15.37
CA LEU A 262 2.42 -7.60 16.21
C LEU A 262 2.94 -8.02 17.59
N GLY A 263 2.33 -9.02 18.22
CA GLY A 263 2.80 -9.56 19.50
C GLY A 263 4.21 -10.15 19.43
N SER A 264 4.55 -10.86 18.33
CA SER A 264 5.88 -11.45 18.16
C SER A 264 7.01 -10.42 18.07
N ILE A 265 6.70 -9.19 17.64
CA ILE A 265 7.64 -8.06 17.59
C ILE A 265 7.52 -7.14 18.81
N LYS A 266 6.69 -7.50 19.80
CA LYS A 266 6.40 -6.70 21.01
C LYS A 266 5.78 -5.32 20.70
N TYR A 267 5.02 -5.23 19.60
CA TYR A 267 4.23 -4.05 19.28
C TYR A 267 2.90 -4.10 20.02
N VAL A 268 2.54 -3.03 20.75
CA VAL A 268 1.31 -2.95 21.54
C VAL A 268 0.25 -2.18 20.74
N TRP A 269 -0.59 -2.90 20.00
CA TRP A 269 -1.66 -2.29 19.22
C TRP A 269 -2.87 -1.98 20.11
N ASP A 270 -3.37 -0.74 20.04
CA ASP A 270 -4.55 -0.27 20.79
C ASP A 270 -5.90 -0.69 20.15
N GLY A 271 -5.86 -1.35 18.99
CA GLY A 271 -7.04 -1.76 18.22
C GLY A 271 -7.45 -0.75 17.15
N ASP A 272 -6.83 0.43 17.10
CA ASP A 272 -7.16 1.50 16.18
C ASP A 272 -6.13 1.69 15.06
N TYR A 273 -6.57 2.36 14.02
CA TYR A 273 -5.73 2.79 12.90
C TYR A 273 -5.46 4.28 13.01
N TYR A 274 -4.29 4.69 12.57
CA TYR A 274 -3.91 6.10 12.51
C TYR A 274 -4.85 6.88 11.59
N ILE A 275 -5.33 8.03 12.07
CA ILE A 275 -6.18 8.94 11.32
C ILE A 275 -5.40 10.24 11.15
N PRO A 276 -4.89 10.53 9.93
CA PRO A 276 -4.10 11.73 9.71
C PRO A 276 -4.96 12.99 9.77
N GLN A 277 -4.32 14.12 10.07
CA GLN A 277 -4.96 15.44 10.22
C GLN A 277 -4.32 16.54 9.39
#